data_AF-A0A7C1I9K6-F1
#
_entry.id   AF-A0A7C1I9K6-F1
#
_cell.length_a   1.000
_cell.length_b   1.000
_cell.length_c   1.000
_cell.angle_alpha   90.00
_cell.angle_beta   90.00
_cell.angle_gamma   90.00
#
_symmetry.space_group_name_H-M   'P 1'
#
loop_
_entity.id
_entity.type
_entity.pdbx_description
1 polymer ?
#
loop_
_entity_poly.entity_id
_entity_poly.type
_entity_poly.pdbx_seq_one_letter_code
_entity_poly.pdbx_strand_id
1 'polypeptide(L)' 'ARKTNHTEEACDRYIKAYKKVQKLSEKMEPAEIARTLEMGVSLVKEYLSLINEEVN' A
#
# COMPACT_ATOMS: atom_id res chain seq x y z
N ALA A 1 -13.91 29.27 6.90
CA ALA A 1 -13.65 27.89 7.38
C ALA A 1 -12.21 27.52 7.05
N ARG A 2 -11.31 27.44 8.03
CA ARG A 2 -10.02 26.76 7.81
C ARG A 2 -10.34 25.28 7.72
N LYS A 3 -10.66 24.81 6.51
CA LYS A 3 -10.69 23.38 6.21
C LYS A 3 -9.29 22.89 6.51
N THR A 4 -9.16 22.14 7.59
CA THR A 4 -7.99 21.29 7.81
C THR A 4 -8.00 20.28 6.66
N ASN A 5 -7.38 20.66 5.55
CA ASN A 5 -7.19 19.84 4.34
C ASN A 5 -6.22 18.70 4.67
N HIS A 6 -6.63 17.75 5.51
CA HIS A 6 -5.77 16.65 5.93
C HIS A 6 -6.43 15.27 5.86
N THR A 7 -7.67 15.16 5.39
CA THR A 7 -8.39 13.88 5.48
C THR A 7 -8.55 13.11 4.16
N GLU A 8 -8.32 13.72 2.99
CA GLU A 8 -8.42 13.00 1.70
C GLU A 8 -7.05 12.59 1.13
N GLU A 9 -6.04 13.45 1.19
CA GLU A 9 -4.71 13.16 0.64
C GLU A 9 -3.97 12.03 1.37
N ALA A 10 -4.29 11.80 2.64
CA ALA A 10 -3.76 10.65 3.38
C ALA A 10 -4.38 9.34 2.88
N CYS A 11 -5.70 9.33 2.65
CA CYS A 11 -6.41 8.15 2.17
C CYS A 11 -5.99 7.80 0.73
N ASP A 12 -5.87 8.81 -0.14
CA ASP A 12 -5.41 8.62 -1.52
C ASP A 12 -3.97 8.09 -1.58
N ARG A 13 -3.09 8.52 -0.67
CA ARG A 13 -1.72 7.98 -0.54
C ARG A 13 -1.72 6.49 -0.19
N TYR A 14 -2.55 6.06 0.76
CA TYR A 14 -2.66 4.66 1.13
C TYR A 14 -3.27 3.79 0.00
N ILE A 15 -4.31 4.28 -0.68
CA ILE A 15 -4.92 3.58 -1.82
C ILE A 15 -3.92 3.46 -2.99
N LYS A 16 -3.14 4.51 -3.27
CA LYS A 16 -2.08 4.46 -4.29
C LYS A 16 -0.96 3.50 -3.93
N ALA A 17 -0.58 3.45 -2.65
CA ALA A 17 0.40 2.49 -2.16
C ALA A 17 -0.12 1.05 -2.32
N TYR A 18 -1.36 0.77 -1.92
CA TYR A 18 -1.99 -0.55 -2.07
C TYR A 18 -2.00 -1.04 -3.53
N LYS A 19 -2.47 -0.20 -4.47
CA LYS A 19 -2.47 -0.53 -5.90
C LYS A 19 -1.06 -0.74 -6.46
N LYS A 20 -0.07 -0.01 -5.95
CA LYS A 20 1.34 -0.24 -6.32
C LYS A 20 1.86 -1.56 -5.75
N VAL A 21 1.57 -1.87 -4.48
CA VAL A 21 1.93 -3.14 -3.84
C VAL A 21 1.34 -4.30 -4.62
N GLN A 22 0.05 -4.24 -4.97
CA GLN A 22 -0.64 -5.27 -5.77
C GLN A 22 0.05 -5.53 -7.12
N LYS A 23 0.34 -4.47 -7.89
CA LYS A 23 1.03 -4.61 -9.18
C LYS A 23 2.47 -5.10 -9.05
N LEU A 24 3.16 -4.68 -7.99
CA LEU A 24 4.54 -5.09 -7.75
C LEU A 24 4.61 -6.50 -7.22
N SER A 25 3.65 -6.96 -6.42
CA SER A 25 3.63 -8.32 -5.88
C SER A 25 3.47 -9.41 -6.92
N GLU A 26 2.93 -9.08 -8.10
CA GLU A 26 2.91 -10.00 -9.24
C GLU A 26 4.32 -10.24 -9.83
N LYS A 27 5.30 -9.37 -9.55
CA LYS A 27 6.62 -9.38 -10.19
C LYS A 27 7.82 -9.31 -9.23
N MET A 28 7.59 -8.99 -7.96
CA MET A 28 8.62 -8.72 -6.94
C MET A 28 8.22 -9.27 -5.57
N GLU A 29 9.23 -9.57 -4.75
CA GLU A 29 9.04 -10.00 -3.38
C GLU A 29 8.63 -8.84 -2.45
N PRO A 30 7.87 -9.10 -1.36
CA PRO A 30 7.44 -8.09 -0.40
C PRO A 30 8.58 -7.22 0.18
N ALA A 31 9.77 -7.79 0.32
CA ALA A 31 10.93 -7.08 0.84
C ALA A 31 11.45 -6.00 -0.13
N GLU A 32 11.40 -6.26 -1.44
CA GLU A 32 11.77 -5.28 -2.46
C GLU A 32 10.72 -4.18 -2.56
N ILE A 33 9.44 -4.55 -2.51
CA ILE A 33 8.32 -3.61 -2.53
C ILE A 33 8.39 -2.63 -1.37
N ALA A 34 8.70 -3.12 -0.16
CA ALA A 34 8.91 -2.29 1.02
C ALA A 34 10.05 -1.28 0.82
N ARG A 35 11.14 -1.71 0.17
CA ARG A 35 12.29 -0.86 -0.13
C ARG A 35 11.97 0.15 -1.25
N THR A 36 11.18 -0.22 -2.25
CA THR A 36 10.74 0.65 -3.35
C THR A 36 9.72 1.69 -2.91
N LEU A 37 8.81 1.33 -2.01
CA LEU A 37 7.78 2.23 -1.49
C LEU A 37 8.26 3.01 -0.25
N GLU A 38 9.48 2.75 0.23
CA GLU A 38 10.01 3.28 1.50
C GLU A 38 9.02 3.04 2.66
N MET A 39 8.38 1.87 2.66
CA MET A 39 7.41 1.43 3.65
C MET A 39 7.95 0.27 4.48
N GLY A 40 7.39 0.08 5.68
CA GLY A 40 7.72 -1.10 6.49
C GLY A 40 7.31 -2.40 5.80
N VAL A 41 8.21 -3.39 5.80
CA VAL A 41 7.93 -4.75 5.27
C VAL A 41 6.68 -5.35 5.93
N SER A 42 6.46 -5.09 7.21
CA SER A 42 5.27 -5.50 7.96
C SER A 42 3.99 -4.99 7.31
N LEU A 43 3.98 -3.72 6.91
CA LEU A 43 2.82 -3.06 6.30
C LEU A 43 2.55 -3.60 4.89
N VAL A 44 3.60 -3.86 4.12
CA VAL A 44 3.49 -4.51 2.81
C VAL A 44 2.92 -5.93 2.95
N LYS A 45 3.32 -6.68 3.98
CA LYS A 45 2.76 -8.01 4.27
C LYS A 45 1.28 -7.95 4.64
N GLU A 46 0.84 -6.95 5.41
CA GLU A 46 -0.58 -6.76 5.70
C GLU A 46 -1.35 -6.48 4.40
N TYR A 47 -0.86 -5.58 3.55
CA TYR A 47 -1.48 -5.34 2.25
C TYR A 47 -1.55 -6.58 1.37
N LEU A 48 -0.48 -7.38 1.32
CA LEU A 48 -0.46 -8.62 0.57
C LEU A 48 -1.43 -9.65 1.12
N SER A 49 -1.57 -9.72 2.44
CA SER A 49 -2.54 -10.62 3.09
C SER A 49 -3.97 -10.21 2.69
N LEU A 50 -4.28 -8.91 2.69
CA LEU A 50 -5.56 -8.38 2.22
C LEU A 50 -5.81 -8.67 0.73
N ILE A 51 -4.80 -8.48 -0.13
CA ILE A 51 -4.90 -8.77 -1.57
C ILE A 51 -5.17 -10.25 -1.81
N ASN A 52 -4.46 -11.13 -1.09
CA ASN A 52 -4.60 -12.57 -1.25
C ASN A 52 -5.93 -13.09 -0.67
N GLU A 53 -6.51 -12.38 0.31
CA GLU A 53 -7.84 -12.66 0.87
C GLU A 53 -8.97 -12.20 -0.06
N GLU A 54 -8.83 -11.08 -0.79
CA GLU A 54 -9.79 -10.64 -1.82
C GLU A 54 -9.89 -11.58 -3.03
N VAL A 55 -8.88 -12.43 -3.27
CA VAL A 55 -8.79 -13.32 -4.45
C VAL A 55 -9.32 -14.74 -4.19
N ASN A 56 -9.64 -15.09 -2.93
CA ASN A 56 -10.23 -16.38 -2.53
C ASN A 56 -11.75 -16.30 -2.38
#